data_AF-A0A9C7PZ48-F1
#
_entry.id   AF-A0A9C7PZ48-F1
#
_cell.length_a   1.000
_cell.length_b   1.000
_cell.length_c   1.000
_cell.angle_alpha   90.00
_cell.angle_beta   90.00
_cell.angle_gamma   90.00
#
_symmetry.space_group_name_H-M   'P 1'
#
loop_
_entity.id
_entity.type
_entity.pdbx_description
1 polymer ?
#
loop_
_entity_poly.entity_id
_entity_poly.type
_entity_poly.pdbx_seq_one_letter_code
_entity_poly.pdbx_strand_id
1 'polypeptide(L)'
;MSLIDLSESSDVLSPRNNIEVAMQYSNGEQAEGFSPDSWNKSSAIPEESVNGQCLTCFEHEANIRLLPCGHQILCGVCVTYLSDERCPVCREKVESVEIFTQFHQDFTSDLEKREREREFSSGEEERTLSKQEISLREESFSGLLLSQTYSLSPSKGEPSRSLSFRDISLKRKQPITRKKRQREVAPKPPKVVVSLSNILEECKTLEKEVIDRIFQVLLTGSDYVDKKSIVDSLQDLFPLKEKWDPWPEEQRQNMIKEGYNNGVDTSVPARQFFPNMEIQNIPVHILSVNLWELLRIVRSGKDDLRYPDVILVACYTKSLRSLREMLALDEVLRDRLHCRVPRFWVILGGEDALDEVDAFTLEDVQQAYLAIPSSKRPNDFWYIPSRAAFQTWYEKIGQEIVTFAQTGRQIKTSDEIQDTNQEEQDVSCMDCLCL
;
A
#
# COMPACT_ATOMS: atom_id res chain seq x y z
N MET A 1 -34.78 -33.93 28.98
CA MET A 1 -33.70 -34.74 28.41
C MET A 1 -32.53 -34.67 29.35
N SER A 2 -32.07 -35.82 29.82
CA SER A 2 -31.10 -36.04 30.89
C SER A 2 -29.71 -35.50 30.54
N LEU A 3 -29.13 -34.75 31.47
CA LEU A 3 -27.73 -34.33 31.50
C LEU A 3 -26.82 -35.57 31.60
N ILE A 4 -25.85 -35.66 30.70
CA ILE A 4 -24.80 -36.68 30.75
C ILE A 4 -23.55 -36.01 31.32
N ASP A 5 -23.19 -36.42 32.53
CA ASP A 5 -21.89 -36.24 33.16
C ASP A 5 -20.83 -37.03 32.38
N LEU A 6 -19.71 -36.39 32.05
CA LEU A 6 -18.48 -37.06 31.63
C LEU A 6 -17.33 -36.49 32.46
N SER A 7 -17.04 -37.19 33.57
CA SER A 7 -15.80 -37.07 34.32
C SER A 7 -14.86 -38.24 34.00
N GLU A 8 -13.62 -37.88 33.67
CA GLU A 8 -12.36 -38.60 33.96
C GLU A 8 -12.09 -39.97 33.32
N SER A 9 -11.05 -40.01 32.48
CA SER A 9 -10.00 -41.03 32.59
C SER A 9 -8.67 -40.50 32.04
N SER A 10 -7.63 -40.65 32.85
CA SER A 10 -6.26 -40.22 32.67
C SER A 10 -5.39 -41.17 31.82
N ASP A 11 -4.19 -40.69 31.52
CA ASP A 11 -2.94 -41.43 31.25
C ASP A 11 -2.70 -42.03 29.85
N VAL A 12 -2.05 -41.24 28.97
CA VAL A 12 -0.94 -41.74 28.13
C VAL A 12 0.12 -40.65 27.97
N LEU A 13 1.24 -40.81 28.69
CA LEU A 13 2.52 -40.11 28.45
C LEU A 13 3.26 -40.79 27.29
N SER A 14 3.79 -40.01 26.33
CA SER A 14 4.91 -40.36 25.43
C SER A 14 5.32 -39.18 24.53
N PRO A 15 6.57 -39.12 24.03
CA PRO A 15 7.48 -38.02 24.36
C PRO A 15 7.88 -37.10 23.20
N ARG A 16 8.47 -35.96 23.60
CA ARG A 16 9.13 -34.95 22.77
C ARG A 16 10.30 -35.54 21.96
N ASN A 17 10.23 -35.41 20.64
CA ASN A 17 11.37 -35.62 19.74
C ASN A 17 12.13 -34.30 19.55
N ASN A 18 13.24 -34.17 20.28
CA ASN A 18 14.33 -33.24 19.96
C ASN A 18 15.20 -33.89 18.87
N ILE A 19 15.39 -33.19 17.76
CA ILE A 19 16.38 -33.54 16.73
C ILE A 19 17.66 -32.75 17.06
N GLU A 20 18.55 -33.38 17.83
CA GLU A 20 19.96 -32.99 17.92
C GLU A 20 20.74 -33.86 16.93
N VAL A 21 21.25 -33.26 15.84
CA VAL A 21 22.18 -33.92 14.93
C VAL A 21 23.59 -33.59 15.40
N ALA A 22 24.21 -34.55 16.07
CA ALA A 22 25.65 -34.59 16.29
C ALA A 22 26.37 -34.99 15.00
N MET A 23 27.30 -34.15 14.53
CA MET A 23 28.36 -34.56 13.60
C MET A 23 29.71 -34.27 14.25
N GLN A 24 30.38 -35.35 14.66
CA GLN A 24 31.79 -35.40 15.01
C GLN A 24 32.56 -35.86 13.77
N TYR A 25 33.52 -35.07 13.28
CA TYR A 25 34.69 -35.59 12.56
C TYR A 25 35.92 -34.70 12.76
N SER A 26 36.92 -35.31 13.40
CA SER A 26 38.37 -35.22 13.20
C SER A 26 39.12 -33.87 13.32
N ASN A 27 39.96 -33.85 14.37
CA ASN A 27 41.17 -33.05 14.57
C ASN A 27 42.18 -33.18 13.42
N GLY A 28 42.90 -32.09 13.15
CA GLY A 28 44.14 -32.06 12.38
C GLY A 28 44.75 -30.65 12.33
N GLU A 29 45.81 -30.46 13.11
CA GLU A 29 46.92 -29.48 13.08
C GLU A 29 46.99 -28.56 11.82
N GLN A 30 47.26 -27.25 11.89
CA GLN A 30 48.44 -26.58 12.45
C GLN A 30 48.12 -25.10 12.78
N ALA A 31 48.64 -24.62 13.90
CA ALA A 31 48.59 -23.22 14.30
C ALA A 31 49.86 -22.49 13.83
N GLU A 32 49.74 -21.66 12.79
CA GLU A 32 50.69 -20.59 12.52
C GLU A 32 50.09 -19.25 12.94
N GLY A 33 50.87 -18.50 13.71
CA GLY A 33 50.45 -17.31 14.43
C GLY A 33 50.05 -16.15 13.54
N PHE A 34 48.83 -15.65 13.76
CA PHE A 34 48.41 -14.33 13.31
C PHE A 34 48.67 -13.30 14.41
N SER A 35 49.52 -12.32 14.10
CA SER A 35 49.84 -11.17 14.95
C SER A 35 48.63 -10.21 15.07
N PRO A 36 48.29 -9.67 16.26
CA PRO A 36 47.07 -8.87 16.45
C PRO A 36 47.16 -7.40 15.96
N ASP A 37 48.31 -6.94 15.47
CA ASP A 37 48.58 -5.50 15.32
C ASP A 37 48.46 -4.95 13.88
N SER A 38 47.48 -5.43 13.10
CA SER A 38 47.24 -4.91 11.74
C SER A 38 45.77 -4.64 11.44
N TRP A 39 45.03 -4.07 12.39
CA TRP A 39 43.76 -3.40 12.12
C TRP A 39 43.98 -1.89 12.03
N ASN A 40 44.88 -1.49 11.14
CA ASN A 40 45.14 -0.09 10.87
C ASN A 40 44.22 0.38 9.73
N LYS A 41 43.22 1.18 10.12
CA LYS A 41 42.57 2.25 9.37
C LYS A 41 42.87 2.28 7.86
N SER A 42 42.02 1.64 7.08
CA SER A 42 41.72 2.03 5.70
C SER A 42 40.41 1.37 5.33
N SER A 43 39.31 1.92 5.85
CA SER A 43 37.98 1.73 5.28
C SER A 43 38.00 2.41 3.92
N ALA A 44 38.60 1.73 2.93
CA ALA A 44 38.39 2.02 1.54
C ALA A 44 36.88 1.84 1.32
N ILE A 45 36.19 2.98 1.27
CA ILE A 45 34.83 3.11 0.78
C ILE A 45 34.74 2.24 -0.47
N PRO A 46 33.77 1.33 -0.60
CA PRO A 46 33.55 0.63 -1.86
C PRO A 46 33.45 1.70 -2.95
N GLU A 47 34.45 1.74 -3.83
CA GLU A 47 34.49 2.67 -4.95
C GLU A 47 33.21 2.43 -5.75
N GLU A 48 32.33 3.43 -5.68
CA GLU A 48 31.14 3.59 -6.49
C GLU A 48 30.01 2.59 -6.18
N SER A 49 28.90 3.11 -5.61
CA SER A 49 27.59 2.61 -6.00
C SER A 49 27.58 2.62 -7.53
N VAL A 50 27.68 1.44 -8.14
CA VAL A 50 28.26 1.25 -9.50
C VAL A 50 27.62 2.11 -10.60
N ASN A 51 26.45 2.71 -10.38
CA ASN A 51 25.78 3.61 -11.33
C ASN A 51 25.24 4.92 -10.74
N GLY A 52 25.61 5.30 -9.50
CA GLY A 52 25.02 6.47 -8.83
C GLY A 52 23.50 6.36 -8.60
N GLN A 53 22.93 5.16 -8.66
CA GLN A 53 21.50 4.89 -8.43
C GLN A 53 21.23 4.57 -6.96
N CYS A 54 20.01 4.87 -6.51
CA CYS A 54 19.49 4.52 -5.20
C CYS A 54 19.47 2.99 -5.04
N LEU A 55 20.09 2.49 -3.97
CA LEU A 55 20.19 1.06 -3.66
C LEU A 55 18.84 0.43 -3.26
N THR A 56 17.86 1.25 -2.89
CA THR A 56 16.55 0.76 -2.44
C THR A 56 15.58 0.58 -3.60
N CYS A 57 15.37 1.62 -4.41
CA CYS A 57 14.41 1.53 -5.53
C CYS A 57 15.07 1.14 -6.85
N PHE A 58 16.38 1.35 -7.04
CA PHE A 58 17.07 1.22 -8.34
C PHE A 58 16.49 2.07 -9.48
N GLU A 59 15.50 2.89 -9.21
CA GLU A 59 14.80 3.73 -10.19
C GLU A 59 15.37 5.15 -10.24
N HIS A 60 15.76 5.69 -9.09
CA HIS A 60 16.15 7.08 -8.92
C HIS A 60 17.65 7.20 -8.61
N GLU A 61 18.24 8.35 -8.89
CA GLU A 61 19.64 8.61 -8.53
C GLU A 61 19.82 8.71 -7.01
N ALA A 62 20.96 8.21 -6.52
CA ALA A 62 21.36 8.34 -5.13
C ALA A 62 21.85 9.77 -4.85
N ASN A 63 20.92 10.70 -4.69
CA ASN A 63 21.20 12.12 -4.46
C ASN A 63 21.33 12.50 -2.97
N ILE A 64 21.30 11.51 -2.06
CA ILE A 64 21.42 11.72 -0.61
C ILE A 64 22.68 11.04 -0.07
N ARG A 65 23.51 11.80 0.64
CA ARG A 65 24.63 11.27 1.44
C ARG A 65 24.25 11.25 2.92
N LEU A 66 24.42 10.09 3.54
CA LEU A 66 24.12 9.85 4.94
C LEU A 66 25.32 10.23 5.82
N LEU A 67 25.12 11.05 6.85
CA LEU A 67 26.18 11.48 7.77
C LEU A 67 26.00 10.83 9.15
N PRO A 68 27.09 10.42 9.83
CA PRO A 68 28.48 10.72 9.52
C PRO A 68 29.18 9.75 8.55
N CYS A 69 28.56 8.61 8.24
CA CYS A 69 29.22 7.52 7.52
C CYS A 69 29.66 7.85 6.07
N GLY A 70 29.07 8.87 5.45
CA GLY A 70 29.41 9.35 4.12
C GLY A 70 28.85 8.53 2.94
N HIS A 71 28.09 7.46 3.19
CA HIS A 71 27.50 6.63 2.13
C HIS A 71 26.42 7.41 1.37
N GLN A 72 26.58 7.49 0.04
CA GLN A 72 25.62 8.10 -0.87
C GLN A 72 24.90 7.00 -1.67
N ILE A 73 23.82 6.47 -1.08
CA ILE A 73 23.18 5.23 -1.55
C ILE A 73 21.65 5.33 -1.64
N LEU A 74 21.04 6.45 -1.23
CA LEU A 74 19.59 6.64 -1.24
C LEU A 74 19.20 7.86 -2.09
N CYS A 75 17.99 7.81 -2.65
CA CYS A 75 17.33 8.99 -3.22
C CYS A 75 16.51 9.73 -2.16
N GLY A 76 16.07 10.95 -2.49
CA GLY A 76 15.23 11.79 -1.63
C GLY A 76 13.89 11.18 -1.23
N VAL A 77 13.38 10.19 -1.96
CA VAL A 77 12.19 9.43 -1.57
C VAL A 77 12.56 8.30 -0.62
N CYS A 78 13.55 7.47 -0.96
CA CYS A 78 13.88 6.30 -0.13
C CYS A 78 14.45 6.67 1.25
N VAL A 79 15.03 7.86 1.41
CA VAL A 79 15.50 8.33 2.72
C VAL A 79 14.35 8.55 3.72
N THR A 80 13.14 8.85 3.25
CA THR A 80 11.98 9.08 4.14
C THR A 80 11.45 7.78 4.78
N TYR A 81 11.85 6.63 4.23
CA TYR A 81 11.50 5.30 4.76
C TYR A 81 12.58 4.71 5.69
N LEU A 82 13.62 5.48 6.03
CA LEU A 82 14.74 5.01 6.85
C LEU A 82 14.39 4.95 8.36
N SER A 83 13.48 4.04 8.71
CA SER A 83 12.85 3.95 10.04
C SER A 83 13.79 3.68 11.22
N ASP A 84 14.95 3.05 11.00
CA ASP A 84 15.91 2.70 12.05
C ASP A 84 17.03 3.75 12.23
N GLU A 85 16.98 4.84 11.47
CA GLU A 85 18.02 5.88 11.43
C GLU A 85 19.43 5.29 11.22
N ARG A 86 19.58 4.19 10.47
CA ARG A 86 20.89 3.57 10.23
C ARG A 86 21.18 3.43 8.75
N CYS A 87 22.45 3.56 8.39
CA CYS A 87 22.88 3.36 7.02
C CYS A 87 22.65 1.90 6.59
N PRO A 88 21.94 1.62 5.48
CA PRO A 88 21.73 0.25 5.00
C PRO A 88 23.02 -0.54 4.69
N VAL A 89 24.12 0.15 4.41
CA VAL A 89 25.42 -0.47 4.06
C VAL A 89 26.28 -0.74 5.28
N CYS A 90 26.57 0.28 6.09
CA CYS A 90 27.49 0.15 7.22
C CYS A 90 26.81 0.02 8.59
N ARG A 91 25.47 0.16 8.66
CA ARG A 91 24.65 0.15 9.89
C ARG A 91 24.98 1.21 10.93
N GLU A 92 25.84 2.16 10.58
CA GLU A 92 26.15 3.33 11.39
C GLU A 92 24.91 4.23 11.51
N LYS A 93 24.70 4.82 12.70
CA LYS A 93 23.57 5.70 12.95
C LYS A 93 23.69 6.96 12.09
N VAL A 94 22.63 7.32 11.39
CA VAL A 94 22.52 8.50 10.54
C VAL A 94 21.92 9.63 11.35
N GLU A 95 22.66 10.72 11.52
CA GLU A 95 22.21 11.90 12.27
C GLU A 95 21.65 12.97 11.33
N SER A 96 22.28 13.13 10.17
CA SER A 96 21.91 14.11 9.17
C SER A 96 22.16 13.58 7.76
N VAL A 97 21.59 14.27 6.79
CA VAL A 97 21.71 13.95 5.38
C VAL A 97 22.16 15.18 4.60
N GLU A 98 23.12 14.98 3.70
CA GLU A 98 23.57 15.98 2.74
C GLU A 98 22.86 15.72 1.40
N ILE A 99 22.11 16.72 0.93
CA ILE A 99 21.27 16.64 -0.27
C ILE A 99 22.01 17.29 -1.44
N PHE A 100 22.17 16.54 -2.54
CA PHE A 100 22.75 17.06 -3.78
C PHE A 100 21.64 17.51 -4.75
N THR A 101 21.42 18.82 -4.81
CA THR A 101 20.38 19.45 -5.66
C THR A 101 20.75 19.53 -7.14
N GLN A 102 21.97 19.13 -7.51
CA GLN A 102 22.52 19.23 -8.88
C GLN A 102 21.70 18.51 -9.95
N PHE A 103 20.86 17.57 -9.55
CA PHE A 103 20.13 16.68 -10.46
C PHE A 103 18.61 16.90 -10.45
N HIS A 104 18.12 17.86 -9.64
CA HIS A 104 16.69 17.93 -9.32
C HIS A 104 15.82 18.65 -10.35
N GLN A 105 16.39 19.49 -11.22
CA GLN A 105 15.60 20.21 -12.24
C GLN A 105 15.01 19.25 -13.29
N ASP A 106 15.72 18.19 -13.64
CA ASP A 106 15.20 17.16 -14.56
C ASP A 106 14.26 16.19 -13.83
N PHE A 107 14.48 15.96 -12.53
CA PHE A 107 13.73 15.01 -11.69
C PHE A 107 12.26 15.35 -11.53
N THR A 108 11.92 16.57 -11.11
CA THR A 108 10.50 16.95 -10.91
C THR A 108 9.75 16.93 -12.24
N SER A 109 10.41 17.39 -13.32
CA SER A 109 9.80 17.35 -14.65
C SER A 109 9.59 15.93 -15.19
N ASP A 110 10.52 15.00 -14.93
CA ASP A 110 10.39 13.61 -15.39
C ASP A 110 9.37 12.83 -14.57
N LEU A 111 9.24 13.09 -13.26
CA LEU A 111 8.24 12.45 -12.41
C LEU A 111 6.83 12.92 -12.77
N GLU A 112 6.62 14.23 -12.94
CA GLU A 112 5.36 14.78 -13.44
C GLU A 112 5.03 14.30 -14.86
N LYS A 113 6.05 14.09 -15.70
CA LYS A 113 5.86 13.55 -17.05
C LYS A 113 5.46 12.09 -17.01
N ARG A 114 6.11 11.26 -16.18
CA ARG A 114 5.76 9.84 -16.01
C ARG A 114 4.39 9.64 -15.37
N GLU A 115 4.02 10.47 -14.39
CA GLU A 115 2.66 10.46 -13.84
C GLU A 115 1.64 10.79 -14.93
N ARG A 116 1.88 11.81 -15.75
CA ARG A 116 1.05 12.11 -16.93
C ARG A 116 0.98 10.97 -17.95
N GLU A 117 2.10 10.30 -18.21
CA GLU A 117 2.15 9.15 -19.12
C GLU A 117 1.38 7.95 -18.54
N ARG A 118 1.45 7.70 -17.23
CA ARG A 118 0.64 6.65 -16.57
C ARG A 118 -0.85 6.97 -16.64
N GLU A 119 -1.24 8.21 -16.32
CA GLU A 119 -2.63 8.69 -16.44
C GLU A 119 -3.15 8.56 -17.89
N PHE A 120 -2.30 8.84 -18.87
CA PHE A 120 -2.65 8.69 -20.29
C PHE A 120 -2.81 7.21 -20.68
N SER A 121 -1.90 6.34 -20.24
CA SER A 121 -1.95 4.90 -20.55
C SER A 121 -3.16 4.19 -19.95
N SER A 122 -3.55 4.52 -18.71
CA SER A 122 -4.75 3.96 -18.08
C SER A 122 -6.02 4.39 -18.80
N GLY A 123 -6.09 5.63 -19.29
CA GLY A 123 -7.25 6.13 -20.05
C GLY A 123 -7.36 5.55 -21.47
N GLU A 124 -6.25 5.17 -22.11
CA GLU A 124 -6.27 4.52 -23.42
C GLU A 124 -6.71 3.05 -23.34
N GLU A 125 -6.24 2.29 -22.34
CA GLU A 125 -6.70 0.90 -22.11
C GLU A 125 -8.22 0.85 -21.89
N GLU A 126 -8.75 1.75 -21.06
CA GLU A 126 -10.19 1.83 -20.78
C GLU A 126 -11.02 2.19 -22.04
N ARG A 127 -10.50 3.09 -22.89
CA ARG A 127 -11.14 3.39 -24.19
C ARG A 127 -11.08 2.23 -25.16
N THR A 128 -9.99 1.46 -25.18
CA THR A 128 -9.90 0.27 -26.04
C THR A 128 -10.82 -0.86 -25.59
N LEU A 129 -10.96 -1.07 -24.28
CA LEU A 129 -11.90 -2.04 -23.72
C LEU A 129 -13.36 -1.67 -24.02
N SER A 130 -13.75 -0.39 -23.87
CA SER A 130 -15.11 0.03 -24.23
C SER A 130 -15.41 -0.13 -25.72
N LYS A 131 -14.43 0.09 -26.61
CA LYS A 131 -14.59 -0.14 -28.06
C LYS A 131 -14.71 -1.62 -28.40
N GLN A 132 -13.96 -2.48 -27.72
CA GLN A 132 -14.04 -3.93 -27.90
C GLN A 132 -15.39 -4.47 -27.40
N GLU A 133 -15.90 -3.94 -26.29
CA GLU A 133 -17.21 -4.30 -25.75
C GLU A 133 -18.37 -3.83 -26.64
N ILE A 134 -18.27 -2.63 -27.23
CA ILE A 134 -19.24 -2.13 -28.23
C ILE A 134 -19.20 -3.00 -29.51
N SER A 135 -18.01 -3.38 -29.98
CA SER A 135 -17.83 -4.24 -31.17
C SER A 135 -18.43 -5.65 -30.97
N LEU A 136 -18.23 -6.26 -29.80
CA LEU A 136 -18.81 -7.58 -29.49
C LEU A 136 -20.34 -7.54 -29.40
N ARG A 137 -20.90 -6.39 -29.01
CA ARG A 137 -22.35 -6.17 -28.99
C ARG A 137 -22.94 -6.00 -30.39
N GLU A 138 -22.20 -5.42 -31.33
CA GLU A 138 -22.62 -5.27 -32.74
C GLU A 138 -22.47 -6.58 -33.54
N GLU A 139 -21.45 -7.40 -33.25
CA GLU A 139 -21.30 -8.74 -33.84
C GLU A 139 -22.37 -9.74 -33.34
N SER A 140 -22.86 -9.56 -32.12
CA SER A 140 -23.98 -10.33 -31.58
C SER A 140 -25.33 -9.99 -32.23
N PHE A 141 -25.44 -8.84 -32.91
CA PHE A 141 -26.68 -8.38 -33.57
C PHE A 141 -26.72 -8.66 -35.08
N SER A 142 -25.61 -9.10 -35.67
CA SER A 142 -25.49 -9.33 -37.12
C SER A 142 -25.54 -10.81 -37.54
N GLY A 143 -25.72 -11.74 -36.59
CA GLY A 143 -25.75 -13.18 -36.82
C GLY A 143 -27.02 -13.78 -37.46
N LEU A 144 -27.90 -12.98 -38.10
CA LEU A 144 -29.17 -13.48 -38.65
C LEU A 144 -29.39 -13.26 -40.16
N LEU A 145 -28.36 -12.97 -40.97
CA LEU A 145 -28.53 -12.97 -42.43
C LEU A 145 -27.33 -13.58 -43.19
N LEU A 146 -27.59 -14.78 -43.72
CA LEU A 146 -27.23 -15.29 -45.07
C LEU A 146 -25.75 -15.41 -45.50
N SER A 147 -25.30 -16.68 -45.51
CA SER A 147 -24.75 -17.45 -46.65
C SER A 147 -24.39 -16.71 -47.95
N GLN A 148 -23.13 -16.80 -48.40
CA GLN A 148 -22.66 -17.55 -49.60
C GLN A 148 -21.28 -17.06 -50.10
N THR A 149 -20.38 -18.03 -50.30
CA THR A 149 -19.33 -18.17 -51.34
C THR A 149 -18.40 -17.00 -51.70
N TYR A 150 -17.07 -17.21 -51.65
CA TYR A 150 -16.18 -17.47 -52.80
C TYR A 150 -14.70 -17.35 -52.39
N SER A 151 -13.91 -18.27 -52.95
CA SER A 151 -12.45 -18.35 -52.98
C SER A 151 -11.82 -17.12 -53.64
N LEU A 152 -10.57 -16.77 -53.27
CA LEU A 152 -9.45 -16.43 -54.17
C LEU A 152 -8.23 -15.90 -53.37
N SER A 153 -7.11 -16.60 -53.49
CA SER A 153 -5.74 -16.11 -53.26
C SER A 153 -5.28 -15.20 -54.42
N PRO A 154 -4.39 -14.21 -54.20
CA PRO A 154 -3.04 -14.36 -54.78
C PRO A 154 -1.86 -13.65 -54.04
N SER A 155 -0.75 -14.37 -53.99
CA SER A 155 0.66 -14.02 -54.30
C SER A 155 1.26 -12.60 -54.19
N LYS A 156 2.50 -12.59 -53.65
CA LYS A 156 3.74 -11.89 -54.09
C LYS A 156 3.94 -10.39 -53.81
N GLY A 157 5.10 -10.05 -53.24
CA GLY A 157 5.80 -8.80 -53.52
C GLY A 157 6.72 -8.23 -52.43
N GLU A 158 7.97 -8.70 -52.35
CA GLU A 158 9.13 -7.94 -51.82
C GLU A 158 9.39 -6.68 -52.70
N PRO A 159 10.02 -5.57 -52.22
CA PRO A 159 11.48 -5.54 -52.07
C PRO A 159 12.06 -4.72 -50.90
N SER A 160 13.21 -5.22 -50.48
CA SER A 160 14.25 -4.62 -49.66
C SER A 160 14.77 -3.29 -50.23
N ARG A 161 14.85 -2.26 -49.37
CA ARG A 161 15.57 -1.00 -49.64
C ARG A 161 16.94 -1.05 -48.97
N SER A 162 17.98 -1.12 -49.79
CA SER A 162 19.37 -0.86 -49.43
C SER A 162 19.62 0.65 -49.35
N LEU A 163 20.15 1.13 -48.23
CA LEU A 163 20.65 2.49 -48.09
C LEU A 163 22.13 2.52 -48.49
N SER A 164 22.43 3.36 -49.47
CA SER A 164 23.77 3.58 -50.00
C SER A 164 24.59 4.49 -49.08
N PHE A 165 25.76 4.01 -48.68
CA PHE A 165 26.83 4.80 -48.10
C PHE A 165 27.54 5.59 -49.20
N ARG A 166 27.35 6.92 -49.28
CA ARG A 166 28.35 7.88 -49.79
C ARG A 166 28.06 9.28 -49.22
N ASP A 167 28.99 9.79 -48.40
CA ASP A 167 29.61 11.11 -48.57
C ASP A 167 30.56 11.41 -47.39
N ILE A 168 31.79 10.90 -47.51
CA ILE A 168 32.92 11.33 -46.66
C ILE A 168 33.50 12.59 -47.30
N SER A 169 32.97 13.74 -46.91
CA SER A 169 33.58 15.04 -47.19
C SER A 169 34.79 15.26 -46.27
N LEU A 170 35.99 15.06 -46.83
CA LEU A 170 37.28 15.42 -46.23
C LEU A 170 37.39 16.95 -46.07
N LYS A 171 36.91 17.48 -44.95
CA LYS A 171 37.19 18.87 -44.56
C LYS A 171 38.59 18.97 -43.96
N ARG A 172 39.47 19.68 -44.69
CA ARG A 172 40.80 20.14 -44.29
C ARG A 172 40.78 20.71 -42.86
N LYS A 173 41.54 20.09 -41.96
CA LYS A 173 41.82 20.60 -40.61
C LYS A 173 42.72 21.83 -40.71
N GLN A 174 42.20 23.00 -40.35
CA GLN A 174 43.06 24.15 -40.06
C GLN A 174 43.71 23.98 -38.68
N PRO A 175 44.94 24.48 -38.48
CA PRO A 175 45.65 24.40 -37.21
C PRO A 175 44.94 25.26 -36.16
N ILE A 176 44.19 24.60 -35.28
CA ILE A 176 43.57 25.23 -34.11
C ILE A 176 44.68 25.60 -33.13
N THR A 177 44.98 26.89 -33.03
CA THR A 177 45.85 27.44 -32.00
C THR A 177 45.18 27.22 -30.64
N ARG A 178 45.78 26.34 -29.81
CA ARG A 178 45.34 26.04 -28.44
C ARG A 178 45.49 27.29 -27.58
N LYS A 179 44.47 28.15 -27.54
CA LYS A 179 44.30 29.11 -26.45
C LYS A 179 44.09 28.29 -25.17
N LYS A 180 44.98 28.46 -24.20
CA LYS A 180 44.87 27.92 -22.83
C LYS A 180 43.60 28.50 -22.21
N ARG A 181 42.45 27.85 -22.45
CA ARG A 181 41.17 28.17 -21.82
C ARG A 181 41.37 27.87 -20.34
N GLN A 182 41.54 28.92 -19.53
CA GLN A 182 41.46 28.79 -18.08
C GLN A 182 40.08 28.16 -17.81
N ARG A 183 40.06 26.93 -17.29
CA ARG A 183 38.83 26.31 -16.82
C ARG A 183 38.38 27.16 -15.64
N GLU A 184 37.44 28.06 -15.88
CA GLU A 184 36.66 28.66 -14.80
C GLU A 184 36.08 27.49 -14.00
N VAL A 185 36.47 27.41 -12.73
CA VAL A 185 35.95 26.40 -11.81
C VAL A 185 34.49 26.75 -11.62
N ALA A 186 33.60 25.96 -12.21
CA ALA A 186 32.16 26.15 -12.05
C ALA A 186 31.84 26.24 -10.55
N PRO A 187 31.03 27.22 -10.12
CA PRO A 187 30.68 27.39 -8.71
C PRO A 187 30.09 26.07 -8.19
N LYS A 188 30.66 25.53 -7.11
CA LYS A 188 30.11 24.35 -6.45
C LYS A 188 28.71 24.73 -5.93
N PRO A 189 27.67 24.00 -6.31
CA PRO A 189 26.31 24.34 -5.91
C PRO A 189 26.14 24.17 -4.39
N PRO A 190 25.19 24.91 -3.80
CA PRO A 190 25.00 24.93 -2.37
C PRO A 190 24.65 23.53 -1.86
N LYS A 191 25.35 23.11 -0.81
CA LYS A 191 25.09 21.85 -0.09
C LYS A 191 24.08 22.15 1.00
N VAL A 192 22.97 21.42 1.01
CA VAL A 192 21.98 21.49 2.08
C VAL A 192 22.20 20.30 2.99
N VAL A 193 22.42 20.56 4.28
CA VAL A 193 22.55 19.53 5.30
C VAL A 193 21.36 19.63 6.23
N VAL A 194 20.70 18.50 6.47
CA VAL A 194 19.40 18.41 7.14
C VAL A 194 19.47 17.31 8.18
N SER A 195 18.86 17.49 9.35
CA SER A 195 18.73 16.42 10.32
C SER A 195 17.76 15.34 9.83
N LEU A 196 18.16 14.07 9.89
CA LEU A 196 17.31 12.96 9.48
C LEU A 196 16.06 12.86 10.37
N SER A 197 16.19 13.11 11.67
CA SER A 197 15.06 13.06 12.60
C SER A 197 13.97 14.07 12.23
N ASN A 198 14.36 15.27 11.78
CA ASN A 198 13.39 16.30 11.34
C ASN A 198 12.63 15.85 10.09
N ILE A 199 13.31 15.22 9.12
CA ILE A 199 12.66 14.67 7.92
C ILE A 199 11.64 13.60 8.33
N LEU A 200 12.03 12.67 9.20
CA LEU A 200 11.16 11.57 9.62
C LEU A 200 9.99 12.05 10.49
N GLU A 201 10.18 13.06 11.34
CA GLU A 201 9.13 13.68 12.14
C GLU A 201 8.11 14.42 11.27
N GLU A 202 8.59 15.12 10.23
CA GLU A 202 7.73 15.75 9.24
C GLU A 202 6.90 14.71 8.47
N CYS A 203 7.52 13.63 7.97
CA CYS A 203 6.81 12.52 7.33
C CYS A 203 5.70 11.95 8.23
N LYS A 204 6.01 11.67 9.50
CA LYS A 204 5.02 11.15 10.47
C LYS A 204 3.87 12.13 10.71
N THR A 205 4.18 13.43 10.72
CA THR A 205 3.17 14.49 10.88
C THR A 205 2.22 14.50 9.68
N LEU A 206 2.75 14.42 8.46
CA LEU A 206 1.97 14.37 7.23
C LEU A 206 1.15 13.08 7.11
N GLU A 207 1.73 11.92 7.46
CA GLU A 207 1.02 10.64 7.52
C GLU A 207 -0.17 10.74 8.47
N LYS A 208 0.06 11.29 9.68
CA LYS A 208 -0.99 11.46 10.68
C LYS A 208 -2.09 12.41 10.19
N GLU A 209 -1.73 13.53 9.57
CA GLU A 209 -2.71 14.47 9.01
C GLU A 209 -3.62 13.80 7.97
N VAL A 210 -3.05 12.95 7.12
CA VAL A 210 -3.79 12.18 6.12
C VAL A 210 -4.70 11.15 6.79
N ILE A 211 -4.20 10.38 7.74
CA ILE A 211 -4.97 9.36 8.48
C ILE A 211 -6.12 9.98 9.27
N ASP A 212 -5.91 11.14 9.90
CA ASP A 212 -6.93 11.85 10.67
C ASP A 212 -8.11 12.29 9.78
N ARG A 213 -7.91 12.42 8.46
CA ARG A 213 -8.93 12.81 7.48
C ARG A 213 -9.58 11.66 6.72
N ILE A 214 -9.01 10.46 6.77
CA ILE A 214 -9.45 9.30 5.96
C ILE A 214 -9.76 8.12 6.85
N PHE A 215 -10.89 7.46 6.63
CA PHE A 215 -11.19 6.21 7.33
C PHE A 215 -10.33 5.06 6.81
N GLN A 216 -9.65 4.38 7.73
CA GLN A 216 -8.76 3.26 7.47
C GLN A 216 -9.51 1.95 7.68
N VAL A 217 -9.67 1.17 6.61
CA VAL A 217 -10.40 -0.10 6.62
C VAL A 217 -9.43 -1.22 6.29
N LEU A 218 -9.30 -2.20 7.18
CA LEU A 218 -8.48 -3.39 6.92
C LEU A 218 -9.37 -4.56 6.53
N LEU A 219 -9.17 -5.10 5.33
CA LEU A 219 -9.78 -6.34 4.88
C LEU A 219 -8.78 -7.48 5.09
N THR A 220 -9.23 -8.53 5.76
CA THR A 220 -8.45 -9.75 5.97
C THR A 220 -9.31 -10.99 5.81
N GLY A 221 -8.69 -12.15 5.84
CA GLY A 221 -9.38 -13.42 5.66
C GLY A 221 -8.41 -14.51 5.25
N SER A 222 -8.94 -15.73 5.17
CA SER A 222 -8.21 -16.91 4.71
C SER A 222 -7.54 -16.70 3.35
N ASP A 223 -6.53 -17.49 3.04
CA ASP A 223 -5.86 -17.49 1.73
C ASP A 223 -6.78 -18.00 0.61
N TYR A 224 -7.88 -18.69 0.94
CA TYR A 224 -8.93 -19.08 -0.02
C TYR A 224 -9.83 -17.91 -0.45
N VAL A 225 -9.72 -16.75 0.20
CA VAL A 225 -10.51 -15.57 -0.14
C VAL A 225 -9.71 -14.67 -1.08
N ASP A 226 -10.29 -14.38 -2.25
CA ASP A 226 -9.78 -13.37 -3.17
C ASP A 226 -10.07 -11.96 -2.64
N LYS A 227 -9.27 -11.56 -1.65
CA LYS A 227 -9.37 -10.25 -0.99
C LYS A 227 -9.19 -9.10 -1.98
N LYS A 228 -8.37 -9.29 -3.02
CA LYS A 228 -8.13 -8.28 -4.05
C LYS A 228 -9.40 -8.02 -4.85
N SER A 229 -10.08 -9.07 -5.31
CA SER A 229 -11.36 -8.91 -6.03
C SER A 229 -12.41 -8.16 -5.19
N ILE A 230 -12.45 -8.36 -3.87
CA ILE A 230 -13.37 -7.61 -2.98
C ILE A 230 -13.00 -6.12 -2.93
N VAL A 231 -11.70 -5.80 -2.76
CA VAL A 231 -11.21 -4.42 -2.74
C VAL A 231 -11.51 -3.73 -4.06
N ASP A 232 -11.13 -4.35 -5.18
CA ASP A 232 -11.33 -3.80 -6.53
C ASP A 232 -12.83 -3.52 -6.75
N SER A 233 -13.72 -4.44 -6.35
CA SER A 233 -15.16 -4.24 -6.52
C SER A 233 -15.77 -3.16 -5.63
N LEU A 234 -15.22 -2.94 -4.42
CA LEU A 234 -15.61 -1.80 -3.59
C LEU A 234 -15.14 -0.49 -4.22
N GLN A 235 -13.92 -0.46 -4.79
CA GLN A 235 -13.39 0.71 -5.47
C GLN A 235 -14.20 1.05 -6.73
N ASP A 236 -14.59 0.04 -7.52
CA ASP A 236 -15.42 0.22 -8.71
C ASP A 236 -16.81 0.78 -8.38
N LEU A 237 -17.37 0.36 -7.24
CA LEU A 237 -18.68 0.82 -6.79
C LEU A 237 -18.65 2.20 -6.15
N PHE A 238 -17.53 2.55 -5.51
CA PHE A 238 -17.32 3.80 -4.79
C PHE A 238 -16.10 4.56 -5.31
N PRO A 239 -16.04 4.88 -6.62
CA PRO A 239 -14.87 5.52 -7.18
C PRO A 239 -14.66 6.91 -6.56
N LEU A 240 -13.39 7.30 -6.43
CA LEU A 240 -13.05 8.68 -6.07
C LEU A 240 -13.56 9.63 -7.15
N LYS A 241 -14.36 10.63 -6.78
CA LYS A 241 -14.93 11.58 -7.76
C LYS A 241 -13.88 12.53 -8.32
N GLU A 242 -12.92 12.90 -7.49
CA GLU A 242 -11.85 13.84 -7.81
C GLU A 242 -10.51 13.29 -7.32
N LYS A 243 -9.42 13.81 -7.90
CA LYS A 243 -8.07 13.52 -7.41
C LYS A 243 -7.97 14.03 -5.98
N TRP A 244 -7.91 13.11 -5.02
CA TRP A 244 -7.82 13.48 -3.63
C TRP A 244 -6.45 14.05 -3.31
N ASP A 245 -6.45 15.19 -2.65
CA ASP A 245 -5.26 15.94 -2.32
C ASP A 245 -5.41 16.51 -0.91
N PRO A 246 -4.62 16.01 0.07
CA PRO A 246 -4.73 16.48 1.44
C PRO A 246 -4.28 17.93 1.62
N TRP A 247 -3.44 18.42 0.71
CA TRP A 247 -2.77 19.71 0.86
C TRP A 247 -3.15 20.63 -0.30
N PRO A 248 -3.92 21.71 -0.04
CA PRO A 248 -4.19 22.74 -1.02
C PRO A 248 -2.89 23.24 -1.65
N GLU A 249 -2.97 23.71 -2.90
CA GLU A 249 -1.81 24.15 -3.67
C GLU A 249 -0.95 25.19 -2.92
N GLU A 250 -1.58 26.10 -2.17
CA GLU A 250 -0.87 27.06 -1.32
C GLU A 250 -0.08 26.39 -0.20
N GLN A 251 -0.64 25.36 0.45
CA GLN A 251 0.03 24.60 1.49
C GLN A 251 1.20 23.79 0.91
N ARG A 252 1.02 23.16 -0.27
CA ARG A 252 2.11 22.53 -1.01
C ARG A 252 3.23 23.51 -1.32
N GLN A 253 2.90 24.70 -1.80
CA GLN A 253 3.90 25.71 -2.11
C GLN A 253 4.65 26.18 -0.86
N ASN A 254 3.99 26.24 0.30
CA ASN A 254 4.66 26.56 1.55
C ASN A 254 5.59 25.41 2.01
N MET A 255 5.15 24.15 1.89
CA MET A 255 5.99 22.98 2.15
C MET A 255 7.22 22.96 1.22
N ILE A 256 7.07 23.32 -0.04
CA ILE A 256 8.16 23.42 -1.02
C ILE A 256 9.09 24.61 -0.71
N LYS A 257 8.54 25.75 -0.27
CA LYS A 257 9.31 26.97 0.03
C LYS A 257 10.13 26.85 1.32
N GLU A 258 9.64 26.10 2.31
CA GLU A 258 10.32 25.88 3.59
C GLU A 258 11.16 24.59 3.61
N GLY A 259 10.82 23.61 2.77
CA GLY A 259 11.43 22.28 2.72
C GLY A 259 12.66 22.21 1.81
N TYR A 260 13.81 21.96 2.42
CA TYR A 260 14.95 21.21 1.85
C TYR A 260 15.20 21.29 0.33
N ASN A 261 15.17 22.49 -0.27
CA ASN A 261 15.50 22.77 -1.69
C ASN A 261 15.13 21.66 -2.67
N ASN A 262 13.84 21.28 -2.74
CA ASN A 262 13.25 20.27 -3.63
C ASN A 262 13.81 18.85 -3.47
N GLY A 263 14.81 18.60 -2.63
CA GLY A 263 15.62 17.38 -2.70
C GLY A 263 14.99 16.13 -2.09
N VAL A 264 14.07 16.31 -1.16
CA VAL A 264 13.41 15.27 -0.36
C VAL A 264 11.92 15.57 -0.36
N ASP A 265 11.10 14.61 -0.80
CA ASP A 265 9.64 14.72 -0.75
C ASP A 265 9.12 13.97 0.49
N THR A 266 8.86 14.73 1.56
CA THR A 266 8.34 14.22 2.84
C THR A 266 6.89 13.75 2.76
N SER A 267 6.17 14.10 1.68
CA SER A 267 4.78 13.70 1.48
C SER A 267 4.61 12.27 0.97
N VAL A 268 5.66 11.68 0.36
CA VAL A 268 5.56 10.36 -0.30
C VAL A 268 5.12 9.24 0.65
N PRO A 269 5.65 9.11 1.88
CA PRO A 269 5.19 8.10 2.83
C PRO A 269 3.69 8.19 3.12
N ALA A 270 3.14 9.41 3.20
CA ALA A 270 1.73 9.64 3.46
C ALA A 270 0.81 9.18 2.31
N ARG A 271 1.33 9.09 1.07
CA ARG A 271 0.56 8.62 -0.11
C ARG A 271 0.03 7.20 0.05
N GLN A 272 0.68 6.37 0.88
CA GLN A 272 0.20 5.00 1.12
C GLN A 272 -1.14 4.96 1.88
N PHE A 273 -1.52 6.06 2.54
CA PHE A 273 -2.76 6.19 3.30
C PHE A 273 -3.85 6.98 2.56
N PHE A 274 -3.56 7.45 1.34
CA PHE A 274 -4.52 8.22 0.53
C PHE A 274 -5.76 7.38 0.26
N PRO A 275 -6.95 8.00 0.17
CA PRO A 275 -8.15 7.23 -0.04
C PRO A 275 -8.07 6.57 -1.42
N ASN A 276 -8.67 5.40 -1.51
CA ASN A 276 -8.81 4.67 -2.78
C ASN A 276 -10.28 4.51 -3.18
N MET A 277 -11.20 4.99 -2.36
CA MET A 277 -12.64 5.03 -2.64
C MET A 277 -13.32 6.18 -1.86
N GLU A 278 -14.53 6.54 -2.27
CA GLU A 278 -15.35 7.58 -1.64
C GLU A 278 -16.77 7.07 -1.38
N ILE A 279 -17.13 6.90 -0.11
CA ILE A 279 -18.45 6.40 0.30
C ILE A 279 -19.22 7.55 0.92
N GLN A 280 -20.37 7.92 0.35
CA GLN A 280 -21.20 9.05 0.85
C GLN A 280 -20.42 10.37 1.01
N ASN A 281 -19.52 10.69 0.08
CA ASN A 281 -18.60 11.82 0.14
C ASN A 281 -17.56 11.78 1.27
N ILE A 282 -17.31 10.59 1.83
CA ILE A 282 -16.30 10.39 2.86
C ILE A 282 -15.15 9.58 2.25
N PRO A 283 -13.90 10.09 2.34
CA PRO A 283 -12.74 9.40 1.82
C PRO A 283 -12.44 8.16 2.67
N VAL A 284 -12.28 7.02 2.01
CA VAL A 284 -11.98 5.73 2.64
C VAL A 284 -10.75 5.14 1.97
N HIS A 285 -9.84 4.62 2.79
CA HIS A 285 -8.71 3.80 2.35
C HIS A 285 -8.95 2.36 2.80
N ILE A 286 -9.27 1.47 1.87
CA ILE A 286 -9.31 0.03 2.15
C ILE A 286 -7.97 -0.62 1.82
N LEU A 287 -7.47 -1.46 2.71
CA LEU A 287 -6.25 -2.23 2.48
C LEU A 287 -6.50 -3.71 2.77
N SER A 288 -6.21 -4.57 1.78
CA SER A 288 -6.17 -6.01 1.98
C SER A 288 -4.87 -6.40 2.67
N VAL A 289 -4.97 -7.01 3.85
CA VAL A 289 -3.84 -7.50 4.64
C VAL A 289 -3.95 -8.99 4.93
N ASN A 290 -2.81 -9.67 4.99
CA ASN A 290 -2.76 -11.04 5.47
C ASN A 290 -3.00 -11.11 6.99
N LEU A 291 -3.24 -12.33 7.49
CA LEU A 291 -3.53 -12.58 8.89
C LEU A 291 -2.44 -12.04 9.84
N TRP A 292 -1.18 -12.33 9.52
CA TRP A 292 -0.05 -11.96 10.37
C TRP A 292 0.16 -10.45 10.45
N GLU A 293 -0.04 -9.76 9.34
CA GLU A 293 0.10 -8.32 9.25
C GLU A 293 -0.99 -7.61 10.05
N LEU A 294 -2.24 -8.09 9.99
CA LEU A 294 -3.31 -7.60 10.86
C LEU A 294 -2.96 -7.78 12.34
N LEU A 295 -2.52 -8.97 12.73
CA LEU A 295 -2.13 -9.23 14.12
C LEU A 295 -0.97 -8.34 14.57
N ARG A 296 -0.01 -8.05 13.68
CA ARG A 296 1.10 -7.14 13.95
C ARG A 296 0.58 -5.71 14.18
N ILE A 297 -0.29 -5.20 13.30
CA ILE A 297 -0.90 -3.86 13.41
C ILE A 297 -1.71 -3.73 14.70
N VAL A 298 -2.62 -4.68 14.96
CA VAL A 298 -3.49 -4.64 16.15
C VAL A 298 -2.70 -4.77 17.44
N ARG A 299 -1.62 -5.58 17.48
CA ARG A 299 -0.74 -5.71 18.64
C ARG A 299 0.06 -4.44 18.93
N SER A 300 0.49 -3.74 17.88
CA SER A 300 1.13 -2.43 18.03
C SER A 300 0.17 -1.36 18.58
N GLY A 301 -1.15 -1.58 18.43
CA GLY A 301 -2.16 -0.68 18.96
C GLY A 301 -2.23 0.65 18.20
N LYS A 302 -2.70 1.69 18.88
CA LYS A 302 -2.89 3.04 18.30
C LYS A 302 -1.58 3.74 17.92
N ASP A 303 -0.44 3.19 18.32
CA ASP A 303 0.88 3.71 17.96
C ASP A 303 1.29 3.31 16.53
N ASP A 304 0.65 2.29 15.92
CA ASP A 304 0.82 2.00 14.49
C ASP A 304 -0.13 2.90 13.68
N LEU A 305 0.44 3.66 12.75
CA LEU A 305 -0.31 4.57 11.87
C LEU A 305 -1.35 3.84 11.01
N ARG A 306 -1.23 2.52 10.84
CA ARG A 306 -2.22 1.68 10.13
C ARG A 306 -3.34 1.16 11.02
N TYR A 307 -3.48 1.65 12.25
CA TYR A 307 -4.54 1.18 13.13
C TYR A 307 -5.92 1.42 12.50
N PRO A 308 -6.72 0.37 12.27
CA PRO A 308 -7.97 0.49 11.53
C PRO A 308 -9.07 1.19 12.32
N ASP A 309 -9.95 1.90 11.60
CA ASP A 309 -11.27 2.30 12.08
C ASP A 309 -12.28 1.14 11.98
N VAL A 310 -12.11 0.26 10.98
CA VAL A 310 -12.96 -0.91 10.75
C VAL A 310 -12.13 -2.10 10.28
N ILE A 311 -12.45 -3.30 10.79
CA ILE A 311 -11.87 -4.57 10.32
C ILE A 311 -12.95 -5.41 9.64
N LEU A 312 -12.70 -5.80 8.41
CA LEU A 312 -13.50 -6.78 7.66
C LEU A 312 -12.78 -8.12 7.70
N VAL A 313 -13.44 -9.15 8.21
CA VAL A 313 -12.91 -10.53 8.22
C VAL A 313 -13.74 -11.38 7.27
N ALA A 314 -13.14 -11.78 6.17
CA ALA A 314 -13.80 -12.52 5.11
C ALA A 314 -13.53 -14.03 5.18
N CYS A 315 -14.54 -14.82 4.84
CA CYS A 315 -14.42 -16.25 4.62
C CYS A 315 -15.24 -16.70 3.40
N TYR A 316 -14.91 -17.87 2.85
CA TYR A 316 -15.55 -18.43 1.66
C TYR A 316 -16.41 -19.65 1.99
N THR A 317 -17.69 -19.68 1.58
CA THR A 317 -18.66 -20.73 2.00
C THR A 317 -18.30 -22.14 1.55
N LYS A 318 -17.54 -22.28 0.48
CA LYS A 318 -17.09 -23.59 -0.01
C LYS A 318 -15.82 -24.10 0.71
N SER A 319 -15.39 -23.44 1.79
CA SER A 319 -14.22 -23.85 2.57
C SER A 319 -14.47 -23.73 4.07
N LEU A 320 -14.82 -24.85 4.72
CA LEU A 320 -14.93 -24.95 6.18
C LEU A 320 -13.63 -24.55 6.88
N ARG A 321 -12.48 -24.77 6.22
CA ARG A 321 -11.19 -24.28 6.69
C ARG A 321 -11.16 -22.75 6.76
N SER A 322 -11.66 -22.06 5.73
CA SER A 322 -11.78 -20.60 5.72
C SER A 322 -12.64 -20.08 6.89
N LEU A 323 -13.76 -20.74 7.17
CA LEU A 323 -14.61 -20.42 8.34
C LEU A 323 -13.86 -20.61 9.66
N ARG A 324 -13.18 -21.75 9.83
CA ARG A 324 -12.39 -22.03 11.04
C ARG A 324 -11.28 -21.00 11.26
N GLU A 325 -10.59 -20.59 10.20
CA GLU A 325 -9.55 -19.56 10.26
C GLU A 325 -10.13 -18.19 10.64
N MET A 326 -11.29 -17.81 10.08
CA MET A 326 -12.01 -16.59 10.47
C MET A 326 -12.42 -16.62 11.95
N LEU A 327 -13.01 -17.73 12.42
CA LEU A 327 -13.43 -17.87 13.82
C LEU A 327 -12.24 -17.81 14.79
N ALA A 328 -11.15 -18.50 14.45
CA ALA A 328 -9.92 -18.47 15.25
C ALA A 328 -9.30 -17.06 15.29
N LEU A 329 -9.30 -16.34 14.17
CA LEU A 329 -8.85 -14.96 14.13
C LEU A 329 -9.73 -14.05 15.00
N ASP A 330 -11.06 -14.18 14.87
CA ASP A 330 -12.01 -13.37 15.66
C ASP A 330 -11.79 -13.57 17.16
N GLU A 331 -11.60 -14.81 17.60
CA GLU A 331 -11.26 -15.16 18.98
C GLU A 331 -9.95 -14.49 19.42
N VAL A 332 -8.89 -14.54 18.60
CA VAL A 332 -7.60 -13.90 18.92
C VAL A 332 -7.76 -12.37 19.04
N LEU A 333 -8.44 -11.74 18.08
CA LEU A 333 -8.67 -10.29 18.09
C LEU A 333 -9.44 -9.87 19.35
N ARG A 334 -10.47 -10.62 19.71
CA ARG A 334 -11.36 -10.31 20.84
C ARG A 334 -10.77 -10.64 22.19
N ASP A 335 -10.35 -11.88 22.38
CA ASP A 335 -10.04 -12.45 23.68
C ASP A 335 -8.57 -12.27 24.06
N ARG A 336 -7.66 -12.24 23.08
CA ARG A 336 -6.21 -12.09 23.34
C ARG A 336 -5.71 -10.67 23.14
N LEU A 337 -6.16 -10.01 22.07
CA LEU A 337 -5.71 -8.65 21.74
C LEU A 337 -6.67 -7.56 22.25
N HIS A 338 -7.84 -7.93 22.78
CA HIS A 338 -8.86 -7.00 23.27
C HIS A 338 -9.18 -5.88 22.25
N CYS A 339 -9.22 -6.24 20.96
CA CYS A 339 -9.49 -5.32 19.87
C CYS A 339 -10.88 -4.70 20.05
N ARG A 340 -10.92 -3.37 20.17
CA ARG A 340 -12.16 -2.58 20.30
C ARG A 340 -12.64 -2.01 18.96
N VAL A 341 -11.86 -2.17 17.91
CA VAL A 341 -12.22 -1.73 16.57
C VAL A 341 -13.47 -2.50 16.13
N PRO A 342 -14.47 -1.84 15.53
CA PRO A 342 -15.60 -2.52 14.89
C PRO A 342 -15.14 -3.62 13.92
N ARG A 343 -15.78 -4.78 14.03
CA ARG A 343 -15.46 -5.98 13.24
C ARG A 343 -16.69 -6.46 12.52
N PHE A 344 -16.56 -6.75 11.24
CA PHE A 344 -17.61 -7.36 10.42
C PHE A 344 -17.14 -8.66 9.82
N TRP A 345 -18.03 -9.64 9.75
CA TRP A 345 -17.77 -10.85 9.00
C TRP A 345 -18.33 -10.72 7.58
N VAL A 346 -17.54 -11.08 6.58
CA VAL A 346 -17.94 -11.05 5.16
C VAL A 346 -17.91 -12.48 4.62
N ILE A 347 -19.09 -13.05 4.42
CA ILE A 347 -19.28 -14.44 4.02
C ILE A 347 -19.55 -14.48 2.52
N LEU A 348 -18.56 -14.93 1.76
CA LEU A 348 -18.62 -14.98 0.31
C LEU A 348 -19.20 -16.31 -0.15
N GLY A 349 -20.38 -16.26 -0.77
CA GLY A 349 -20.94 -17.32 -1.58
C GLY A 349 -20.32 -17.30 -2.98
N GLY A 350 -20.15 -18.48 -3.58
CA GLY A 350 -19.72 -18.57 -4.96
C GLY A 350 -20.21 -19.83 -5.63
N GLU A 351 -20.68 -19.70 -6.87
CA GLU A 351 -21.07 -20.82 -7.72
C GLU A 351 -19.83 -21.56 -8.29
N ASP A 352 -18.66 -20.91 -8.31
CA ASP A 352 -17.51 -21.35 -9.13
C ASP A 352 -16.45 -22.26 -8.47
N ALA A 353 -16.47 -22.53 -7.15
CA ALA A 353 -15.48 -23.49 -6.62
C ALA A 353 -15.79 -24.92 -7.07
N LEU A 354 -14.73 -25.59 -7.50
CA LEU A 354 -14.73 -26.92 -8.10
C LEU A 354 -14.85 -28.06 -7.08
N ASP A 355 -14.61 -27.78 -5.79
CA ASP A 355 -14.60 -28.79 -4.73
C ASP A 355 -15.62 -28.46 -3.63
N GLU A 356 -16.69 -29.25 -3.54
CA GLU A 356 -17.77 -29.10 -2.55
C GLU A 356 -17.53 -29.86 -1.23
N VAL A 357 -16.38 -30.53 -1.10
CA VAL A 357 -16.17 -31.55 -0.05
C VAL A 357 -16.26 -30.99 1.38
N ASP A 358 -15.97 -29.69 1.56
CA ASP A 358 -15.96 -29.01 2.86
C ASP A 358 -16.79 -27.70 2.84
N ALA A 359 -17.93 -27.66 2.14
CA ALA A 359 -18.82 -26.49 2.19
C ALA A 359 -19.53 -26.37 3.55
N PHE A 360 -19.83 -25.14 3.96
CA PHE A 360 -20.69 -24.84 5.11
C PHE A 360 -21.89 -23.98 4.69
N THR A 361 -22.94 -24.04 5.49
CA THR A 361 -24.20 -23.32 5.25
C THR A 361 -24.21 -21.97 5.97
N LEU A 362 -25.12 -21.09 5.57
CA LEU A 362 -25.36 -19.84 6.30
C LEU A 362 -25.80 -20.09 7.75
N GLU A 363 -26.53 -21.19 7.99
CA GLU A 363 -26.94 -21.61 9.34
C GLU A 363 -25.71 -21.90 10.21
N ASP A 364 -24.67 -22.55 9.67
CA ASP A 364 -23.43 -22.83 10.41
C ASP A 364 -22.75 -21.53 10.86
N VAL A 365 -22.74 -20.50 10.00
CA VAL A 365 -22.21 -19.17 10.35
C VAL A 365 -23.07 -18.51 11.42
N GLN A 366 -24.40 -18.57 11.28
CA GLN A 366 -25.34 -18.00 12.26
C GLN A 366 -25.17 -18.66 13.62
N GLN A 367 -25.06 -19.99 13.68
CA GLN A 367 -24.82 -20.73 14.92
C GLN A 367 -23.46 -20.33 15.53
N ALA A 368 -22.40 -20.22 14.72
CA ALA A 368 -21.10 -19.77 15.19
C ALA A 368 -21.14 -18.31 15.72
N TYR A 369 -21.87 -17.42 15.04
CA TYR A 369 -22.07 -16.04 15.45
C TYR A 369 -22.88 -15.94 16.76
N LEU A 370 -23.93 -16.77 16.90
CA LEU A 370 -24.77 -16.82 18.10
C LEU A 370 -24.05 -17.43 19.30
N ALA A 371 -23.12 -18.35 19.08
CA ALA A 371 -22.28 -18.93 20.12
C ALA A 371 -21.33 -17.91 20.77
N ILE A 372 -21.06 -16.77 20.10
CA ILE A 372 -20.28 -15.67 20.68
C ILE A 372 -21.17 -14.85 21.62
N PRO A 373 -20.73 -14.56 22.87
CA PRO A 373 -21.46 -13.71 23.79
C PRO A 373 -21.77 -12.34 23.17
N SER A 374 -22.98 -11.81 23.38
CA SER A 374 -23.47 -10.60 22.72
C SER A 374 -22.55 -9.37 22.91
N SER A 375 -21.94 -9.21 24.09
CA SER A 375 -21.01 -8.11 24.39
C SER A 375 -19.67 -8.18 23.64
N LYS A 376 -19.43 -9.29 22.95
CA LYS A 376 -18.15 -9.73 22.43
C LYS A 376 -18.22 -10.07 20.93
N ARG A 377 -19.44 -10.05 20.41
CA ARG A 377 -19.80 -10.41 19.05
C ARG A 377 -19.27 -9.37 18.06
N PRO A 378 -18.94 -9.77 16.82
CA PRO A 378 -18.77 -8.83 15.72
C PRO A 378 -20.01 -7.95 15.57
N ASN A 379 -19.83 -6.73 15.06
CA ASN A 379 -20.89 -5.74 14.92
C ASN A 379 -22.01 -6.26 14.02
N ASP A 380 -21.65 -6.89 12.90
CA ASP A 380 -22.59 -7.58 12.02
C ASP A 380 -21.87 -8.63 11.16
N PHE A 381 -22.63 -9.41 10.39
CA PHE A 381 -22.10 -10.25 9.32
C PHE A 381 -22.93 -10.13 8.03
N TRP A 382 -22.25 -10.18 6.89
CA TRP A 382 -22.83 -10.02 5.57
C TRP A 382 -22.66 -11.31 4.78
N TYR A 383 -23.76 -11.82 4.21
CA TYR A 383 -23.72 -12.95 3.27
C TYR A 383 -23.87 -12.45 1.84
N ILE A 384 -22.86 -12.71 1.01
CA ILE A 384 -22.81 -12.29 -0.39
C ILE A 384 -22.99 -13.54 -1.26
N PRO A 385 -24.22 -13.90 -1.66
CA PRO A 385 -24.53 -15.22 -2.24
C PRO A 385 -23.91 -15.45 -3.61
N SER A 386 -23.87 -14.41 -4.46
CA SER A 386 -23.35 -14.50 -5.82
C SER A 386 -22.85 -13.14 -6.31
N ARG A 387 -22.02 -13.17 -7.36
CA ARG A 387 -21.55 -11.98 -8.08
C ARG A 387 -22.67 -11.20 -8.77
N ALA A 388 -23.85 -11.78 -8.99
CA ALA A 388 -24.97 -11.07 -9.61
C ALA A 388 -25.73 -10.16 -8.63
N ALA A 389 -25.74 -10.50 -7.33
CA ALA A 389 -26.34 -9.68 -6.28
C ALA A 389 -25.36 -8.64 -5.69
N PHE A 390 -24.15 -8.55 -6.25
CA PHE A 390 -23.00 -7.85 -5.66
C PHE A 390 -23.30 -6.41 -5.24
N GLN A 391 -23.89 -5.63 -6.14
CA GLN A 391 -23.97 -4.19 -5.94
C GLN A 391 -24.73 -3.81 -4.66
N THR A 392 -25.91 -4.39 -4.44
CA THR A 392 -26.75 -4.05 -3.27
C THR A 392 -26.09 -4.38 -1.92
N TRP A 393 -25.34 -5.48 -1.86
CA TRP A 393 -24.65 -5.89 -0.63
C TRP A 393 -23.41 -5.02 -0.37
N TYR A 394 -22.64 -4.70 -1.41
CA TYR A 394 -21.49 -3.84 -1.30
C TYR A 394 -21.89 -2.39 -0.97
N GLU A 395 -23.02 -1.91 -1.51
CA GLU A 395 -23.62 -0.63 -1.12
C GLU A 395 -23.88 -0.59 0.39
N LYS A 396 -24.52 -1.63 0.93
CA LYS A 396 -24.82 -1.73 2.35
C LYS A 396 -23.56 -1.87 3.21
N ILE A 397 -22.60 -2.70 2.80
CA ILE A 397 -21.29 -2.84 3.47
C ILE A 397 -20.60 -1.47 3.53
N GLY A 398 -20.60 -0.70 2.43
CA GLY A 398 -20.02 0.64 2.40
C GLY A 398 -20.67 1.60 3.41
N GLN A 399 -22.00 1.63 3.47
CA GLN A 399 -22.75 2.46 4.42
C GLN A 399 -22.40 2.11 5.89
N GLU A 400 -22.28 0.82 6.18
CA GLU A 400 -21.96 0.32 7.51
C GLU A 400 -20.50 0.61 7.90
N ILE A 401 -19.56 0.49 6.96
CA ILE A 401 -18.16 0.91 7.15
C ILE A 401 -18.12 2.36 7.61
N VAL A 402 -18.79 3.26 6.90
CA VAL A 402 -18.83 4.70 7.23
C VAL A 402 -19.47 4.93 8.60
N THR A 403 -20.64 4.33 8.84
CA THR A 403 -21.41 4.49 10.09
C THR A 403 -20.58 4.08 11.31
N PHE A 404 -19.92 2.93 11.24
CA PHE A 404 -19.13 2.43 12.36
C PHE A 404 -17.77 3.12 12.49
N ALA A 405 -17.15 3.57 11.39
CA ALA A 405 -15.96 4.40 11.45
C ALA A 405 -16.23 5.76 12.11
N GLN A 406 -17.33 6.42 11.75
CA GLN A 406 -17.78 7.67 12.38
C GLN A 406 -18.03 7.48 13.89
N THR A 407 -18.77 6.42 14.25
CA THR A 407 -19.04 6.08 15.65
C THR A 407 -17.74 5.82 16.41
N GLY A 408 -16.80 5.08 15.82
CA GLY A 408 -15.50 4.76 16.41
C GLY A 408 -14.63 6.00 16.66
N ARG A 409 -14.66 6.98 15.75
CA ARG A 409 -13.97 8.26 15.90
C ARG A 409 -14.72 9.31 16.72
N GLN A 410 -15.95 9.02 17.16
CA GLN A 410 -16.83 9.97 17.87
C GLN A 410 -17.06 11.27 17.06
N ILE A 411 -17.12 11.16 15.73
CA ILE A 411 -17.44 12.28 14.86
C ILE A 411 -18.95 12.47 14.92
N LYS A 412 -19.40 13.59 15.50
CA LYS A 412 -20.82 13.97 15.48
C LYS A 412 -21.26 14.13 14.03
N THR A 413 -22.38 13.51 13.67
CA THR A 413 -22.97 13.70 12.35
C THR A 413 -23.48 15.15 12.22
N SER A 414 -23.52 15.67 11.01
CA SER A 414 -24.06 17.01 10.74
C SER A 414 -25.48 17.20 11.26
N ASP A 415 -26.26 16.11 11.31
CA ASP A 415 -27.65 16.11 11.77
C ASP A 415 -27.71 16.33 13.29
N GLU A 416 -26.82 15.71 14.07
CA GLU A 416 -26.71 15.96 15.52
C GLU A 416 -26.27 17.38 15.85
N ILE A 417 -25.48 18.01 14.96
CA ILE A 417 -25.06 19.40 15.10
C ILE A 417 -26.23 20.36 14.84
N GLN A 418 -27.17 20.01 13.96
CA GLN A 418 -28.35 20.85 13.70
C GLN A 418 -29.34 20.81 14.87
N ASP A 419 -29.56 19.64 15.47
CA ASP A 419 -30.47 19.49 16.61
C ASP A 419 -29.95 20.21 17.87
N THR A 420 -28.65 20.15 18.13
CA THR A 420 -28.04 20.89 19.27
C THR A 420 -28.12 22.42 19.10
N ASN A 421 -28.01 22.93 17.87
CA ASN A 421 -28.17 24.36 17.61
C ASN A 421 -29.63 24.84 17.71
N GLN A 422 -30.62 23.97 17.43
CA GLN A 422 -32.04 24.30 17.63
C GLN A 422 -32.39 24.37 19.12
N GLU A 423 -31.89 23.43 19.94
CA GLU A 423 -32.12 23.50 21.39
C GLU A 423 -31.46 24.73 22.04
N GLU A 424 -30.26 25.13 21.61
CA GLU A 424 -29.63 26.36 22.13
C GLU A 424 -30.35 27.65 21.68
N GLN A 425 -30.96 27.67 20.50
CA GLN A 425 -31.77 28.81 20.06
C GLN A 425 -33.08 28.96 20.83
N ASP A 426 -33.75 27.86 21.20
CA ASP A 426 -34.98 27.90 22.00
C ASP A 426 -34.74 28.31 23.46
N VAL A 427 -33.55 28.01 24.02
CA VAL A 427 -33.18 28.49 25.37
C VAL A 427 -32.84 29.99 25.37
N SER A 428 -32.30 30.53 24.27
CA SER A 428 -31.96 31.96 24.16
C SER A 428 -33.17 32.90 24.06
N CYS A 429 -34.37 32.38 23.77
CA CYS A 429 -35.59 33.18 23.63
C CYS A 429 -36.40 33.29 24.95
N MET A 430 -36.02 32.54 26.00
CA MET A 430 -36.71 32.56 27.30
C MET A 430 -36.28 33.70 28.23
N ASP A 431 -35.13 34.36 27.99
CA ASP A 431 -34.63 35.45 28.85
C ASP A 431 -35.09 36.86 28.45
N CYS A 432 -35.90 37.01 27.40
CA CYS A 432 -36.41 38.33 26.93
C CYS A 432 -37.82 38.69 27.41
N LEU A 433 -38.46 37.90 28.28
CA LEU A 433 -39.83 38.15 28.77
C LEU A 433 -39.91 38.64 30.23
N CYS A 434 -38.80 39.08 30.81
CA CYS A 434 -38.77 39.66 32.16
C CYS A 434 -38.11 41.05 32.19
N LEU A 435 -38.66 42.04 31.48
CA LEU A 435 -38.43 43.46 31.74
C LEU A 435 -39.69 44.29 31.48
#